data_AF-A0ABD1EEV5-F1
#
_entry.id   AF-A0ABD1EEV5-F1
#
_cell.length_a   1.000
_cell.length_b   1.000
_cell.length_c   1.000
_cell.angle_alpha   90.00
_cell.angle_beta   90.00
_cell.angle_gamma   90.00
#
_symmetry.space_group_name_H-M   'P 1'
#
loop_
_entity.id
_entity.type
_entity.pdbx_description
1 polymer ?
#
loop_
_entity_poly.entity_id
_entity_poly.type
_entity_poly.pdbx_seq_one_letter_code
_entity_poly.pdbx_strand_id
1 'polypeptide(L)'
;MKLKKFLCFAGPITVKYIQTHVGHDTEIRTQRLSKMDQTFLLDQLKLGIPTERIVQNARNVMKNLECSKLNLVTRTDLTNLARRNNVEEMRHSNDMVATAMMVNEWNSNGKNIVFLFKQLGEVHPILDVGDFALAFMNNTMERKFRKFSRVVCIDGTHGLTKYKGWELTTVLVKDESKAGFLWHL
;
A
#
# COMPACT_ATOMS: atom_id res chain seq x y z
N MET A 1 22.45 6.07 -17.97
CA MET A 1 23.52 7.10 -18.12
C MET A 1 24.67 6.70 -17.21
N LYS A 2 25.77 6.19 -17.76
CA LYS A 2 27.01 5.91 -17.02
C LYS A 2 28.18 6.33 -17.90
N LEU A 3 28.81 7.45 -17.54
CA LEU A 3 30.13 7.84 -18.03
C LEU A 3 31.16 7.00 -17.28
N LYS A 4 31.98 6.23 -17.99
CA LYS A 4 33.15 5.56 -17.39
C LYS A 4 34.36 6.51 -17.44
N LYS A 5 35.00 6.57 -16.27
CA LYS A 5 36.12 7.38 -15.81
C LYS A 5 37.35 7.30 -16.73
N PHE A 6 38.07 8.42 -16.89
CA PHE A 6 39.48 8.41 -17.25
C PHE A 6 40.24 9.48 -16.46
N LEU A 7 41.37 9.07 -15.88
CA LEU A 7 42.44 9.96 -15.44
C LEU A 7 43.26 10.35 -16.68
N CYS A 8 43.67 11.61 -16.81
CA CYS A 8 45.05 11.89 -17.21
C CYS A 8 45.48 13.33 -16.93
N PHE A 9 46.77 13.46 -16.67
CA PHE A 9 47.55 14.68 -16.48
C PHE A 9 47.72 15.45 -17.79
N ALA A 10 47.55 16.78 -17.74
CA ALA A 10 48.05 17.79 -18.67
C ALA A 10 48.04 17.47 -20.19
N GLY A 11 46.87 17.55 -20.83
CA GLY A 11 46.70 17.56 -22.29
C GLY A 11 45.22 17.68 -22.71
N PRO A 12 44.88 18.14 -23.95
CA PRO A 12 43.50 18.29 -24.38
C PRO A 12 42.78 16.94 -24.43
N ILE A 13 41.67 16.83 -23.69
CA ILE A 13 40.90 15.59 -23.57
C ILE A 13 39.99 15.45 -24.78
N THR A 14 40.23 14.42 -25.59
CA THR A 14 39.34 14.03 -26.69
C THR A 14 38.39 12.94 -26.19
N VAL A 15 37.08 13.21 -26.22
CA VAL A 15 36.04 12.25 -25.83
C VAL A 15 35.27 11.82 -27.07
N LYS A 16 35.15 10.50 -27.27
CA LYS A 16 34.37 9.92 -28.37
C LYS A 16 32.97 9.57 -27.85
N TYR A 17 31.96 10.30 -28.31
CA TYR A 17 30.56 10.00 -28.02
C TYR A 17 30.13 8.74 -28.78
N ILE A 18 29.58 7.78 -28.07
CA ILE A 18 28.97 6.58 -28.64
C ILE A 18 27.49 6.63 -28.26
N GLN A 19 26.63 6.97 -29.22
CA GLN A 19 25.19 7.13 -29.02
C GLN A 19 24.50 5.80 -28.73
N THR A 20 24.99 4.72 -29.33
CA THR A 20 24.38 3.39 -29.28
C THR A 20 25.45 2.36 -28.93
N HIS A 21 25.21 1.55 -27.89
CA HIS A 21 26.05 0.40 -27.60
C HIS A 21 25.80 -0.65 -28.67
N VAL A 22 26.87 -1.18 -29.30
CA VAL A 22 26.74 -2.26 -30.28
C VAL A 22 26.13 -3.47 -29.56
N GLY A 23 25.02 -4.01 -30.08
CA GLY A 23 24.41 -5.26 -29.60
C GLY A 23 23.17 -5.14 -28.70
N HIS A 24 22.62 -3.95 -28.46
CA HIS A 24 21.30 -3.82 -27.80
C HIS A 24 20.35 -3.03 -28.70
N ASP A 25 19.34 -3.71 -29.24
CA ASP A 25 18.13 -3.05 -29.70
C ASP A 25 17.51 -2.27 -28.53
N THR A 26 16.77 -1.19 -28.82
CA THR A 26 16.10 -0.38 -27.80
C THR A 26 15.15 -1.22 -26.96
N GLU A 27 15.62 -1.73 -25.82
CA GLU A 27 14.83 -2.59 -24.95
C GLU A 27 13.71 -1.77 -24.28
N ILE A 28 12.46 -2.21 -24.45
CA ILE A 28 11.27 -1.55 -23.89
C ILE A 28 11.40 -1.34 -22.37
N ARG A 29 12.05 -2.26 -21.64
CA ARG A 29 12.27 -2.13 -20.19
C ARG A 29 13.07 -0.88 -19.81
N THR A 30 13.97 -0.42 -20.68
CA THR A 30 14.85 0.73 -20.47
C THR A 30 14.23 2.05 -20.92
N GLN A 31 13.11 2.01 -21.64
CA GLN A 31 12.38 3.19 -22.06
C GLN A 31 11.71 3.89 -20.87
N ARG A 32 11.59 5.22 -20.96
CA ARG A 32 10.80 6.02 -20.01
C ARG A 32 9.32 5.95 -20.37
N LEU A 33 8.46 6.04 -19.36
CA LEU A 33 7.02 6.26 -19.59
C LEU A 33 6.81 7.60 -20.30
N SER A 34 5.92 7.63 -21.29
CA SER A 34 5.52 8.87 -21.95
C SER A 34 4.83 9.79 -20.94
N LYS A 35 4.79 11.11 -21.21
CA LYS A 35 4.06 12.05 -20.34
C LYS A 35 2.58 11.70 -20.24
N MET A 36 1.98 11.25 -21.34
CA MET A 36 0.58 10.80 -21.37
C MET A 36 0.35 9.60 -20.45
N ASP A 37 1.23 8.60 -20.50
CA ASP A 37 1.13 7.42 -19.63
C ASP A 37 1.37 7.79 -18.16
N GLN A 38 2.29 8.71 -17.89
CA GLN A 38 2.50 9.23 -16.54
C GLN A 38 1.25 9.93 -16.00
N THR A 39 0.62 10.80 -16.79
CA THR A 39 -0.63 11.49 -16.41
C THR A 39 -1.74 10.48 -16.18
N PHE A 40 -1.93 9.52 -17.09
CA PHE A 40 -2.91 8.45 -16.94
C PHE A 40 -2.76 7.69 -15.62
N LEU A 41 -1.54 7.28 -15.26
CA LEU A 41 -1.27 6.58 -14.00
C LEU A 41 -1.47 7.48 -12.79
N LEU A 42 -1.07 8.75 -12.86
CA LEU A 42 -1.26 9.74 -11.79
C LEU A 42 -2.73 10.01 -11.51
N ASP A 43 -3.57 10.12 -12.54
CA ASP A 43 -5.00 10.35 -12.37
C ASP A 43 -5.66 9.16 -11.67
N GLN A 44 -5.28 7.93 -12.03
CA GLN A 44 -5.74 6.72 -11.33
C GLN A 44 -5.30 6.72 -9.86
N LEU A 45 -4.07 7.15 -9.56
CA LEU A 45 -3.56 7.27 -8.19
C LEU A 45 -4.33 8.34 -7.39
N LYS A 46 -4.62 9.50 -7.98
CA LYS A 46 -5.41 10.58 -7.34
C LYS A 46 -6.85 10.17 -7.05
N LEU A 47 -7.41 9.26 -7.85
CA LEU A 47 -8.73 8.67 -7.63
C LEU A 47 -8.73 7.58 -6.54
N GLY A 48 -7.60 7.33 -5.87
CA GLY A 48 -7.49 6.34 -4.80
C GLY A 48 -7.56 4.89 -5.29
N ILE A 49 -7.30 4.63 -6.58
CA ILE A 49 -7.36 3.28 -7.13
C ILE A 49 -6.17 2.46 -6.59
N PRO A 50 -6.38 1.25 -6.04
CA PRO A 50 -5.29 0.44 -5.50
C PRO A 50 -4.18 0.18 -6.53
N THR A 51 -2.93 0.30 -6.09
CA THR A 51 -1.74 0.14 -6.94
C THR A 51 -1.72 -1.17 -7.72
N GLU A 52 -2.16 -2.27 -7.09
CA GLU A 52 -2.28 -3.60 -7.72
C GLU A 52 -3.22 -3.58 -8.92
N ARG A 53 -4.36 -2.88 -8.78
CA ARG A 53 -5.35 -2.75 -9.86
C ARG A 53 -4.82 -1.87 -10.98
N ILE A 54 -4.10 -0.80 -10.67
CA ILE A 54 -3.45 0.06 -11.67
C ILE A 54 -2.42 -0.74 -12.47
N VAL A 55 -1.56 -1.53 -11.82
CA VAL A 55 -0.58 -2.40 -12.50
C VAL A 55 -1.28 -3.41 -13.40
N GLN A 56 -2.35 -4.05 -12.91
CA GLN A 56 -3.10 -5.03 -13.70
C GLN A 56 -3.77 -4.40 -14.93
N ASN A 57 -4.38 -3.23 -14.75
CA ASN A 57 -4.97 -2.48 -15.86
C ASN A 57 -3.90 -2.08 -16.89
N ALA A 58 -2.76 -1.57 -16.44
CA ALA A 58 -1.67 -1.13 -17.32
C ALA A 58 -1.13 -2.28 -18.19
N ARG A 59 -1.07 -3.51 -17.65
CA ARG A 59 -0.71 -4.71 -18.43
C ARG A 59 -1.70 -5.02 -19.54
N ASN A 60 -2.98 -4.76 -19.31
CA ASN A 60 -4.07 -5.04 -20.26
C ASN A 60 -4.27 -3.94 -21.30
N VAL A 61 -3.63 -2.77 -21.14
CA VAL A 61 -3.68 -1.70 -22.15
C VAL A 61 -2.85 -2.10 -23.36
N MET A 62 -3.49 -2.59 -24.42
CA MET A 62 -2.82 -2.77 -25.71
C MET A 62 -2.98 -1.52 -26.56
N LYS A 63 -1.89 -0.81 -26.83
CA LYS A 63 -1.87 0.25 -27.86
C LYS A 63 -1.51 -0.41 -29.19
N ASN A 64 -2.41 -0.40 -30.16
CA ASN A 64 -2.18 -0.91 -31.51
C ASN A 64 -1.61 -2.35 -31.57
N LEU A 65 -1.97 -3.23 -30.62
CA LEU A 65 -1.45 -4.60 -30.49
C LEU A 65 0.05 -4.71 -30.15
N GLU A 66 0.70 -3.61 -29.76
CA GLU A 66 2.12 -3.61 -29.38
C GLU A 66 2.32 -3.48 -27.86
N CYS A 67 3.32 -4.21 -27.35
CA CYS A 67 3.75 -4.10 -25.96
C CYS A 67 4.53 -2.78 -25.78
N SER A 68 4.14 -1.99 -24.77
CA SER A 68 4.75 -0.70 -24.46
C SER A 68 5.34 -0.69 -23.05
N LYS A 69 6.10 0.36 -22.71
CA LYS A 69 6.62 0.55 -21.34
C LYS A 69 5.49 0.58 -20.28
N LEU A 70 4.28 1.02 -20.64
CA LEU A 70 3.11 1.02 -19.76
C LEU A 70 2.75 -0.40 -19.29
N ASN A 71 2.89 -1.40 -20.16
CA ASN A 71 2.59 -2.80 -19.84
C ASN A 71 3.58 -3.41 -18.84
N LEU A 72 4.76 -2.79 -18.70
CA LEU A 72 5.85 -3.23 -17.82
C LEU A 72 5.95 -2.39 -16.54
N VAL A 73 4.93 -1.60 -16.22
CA VAL A 73 4.90 -0.77 -15.01
C VAL A 73 4.88 -1.64 -13.75
N THR A 74 5.73 -1.30 -12.80
CA THR A 74 5.83 -1.97 -11.50
C THR A 74 5.22 -1.13 -10.39
N ARG A 75 5.00 -1.74 -9.22
CA ARG A 75 4.61 -1.01 -8.00
C ARG A 75 5.60 0.10 -7.67
N THR A 76 6.90 -0.20 -7.79
CA THR A 76 7.98 0.76 -7.52
C THR A 76 7.92 1.95 -8.47
N ASP A 77 7.58 1.73 -9.74
CA ASP A 77 7.38 2.84 -10.70
C ASP A 77 6.23 3.75 -10.26
N LEU A 78 5.11 3.17 -9.81
CA LEU A 78 3.96 3.93 -9.31
C LEU A 78 4.28 4.70 -8.02
N THR A 79 4.97 4.09 -7.06
CA THR A 79 5.43 4.78 -5.84
C THR A 79 6.36 5.94 -6.18
N ASN A 80 7.35 5.71 -7.06
CA ASN A 80 8.26 6.77 -7.49
C ASN A 80 7.52 7.90 -8.23
N LEU A 81 6.53 7.55 -9.06
CA LEU A 81 5.73 8.50 -9.80
C LEU A 81 4.85 9.33 -8.85
N ALA A 82 4.18 8.69 -7.89
CA ALA A 82 3.37 9.35 -6.87
C ALA A 82 4.21 10.32 -6.03
N ARG A 83 5.34 9.86 -5.51
CA ARG A 83 6.26 10.66 -4.69
C ARG A 83 6.80 11.88 -5.43
N ARG A 84 7.21 11.74 -6.69
CA ARG A 84 7.71 12.86 -7.51
C ARG A 84 6.64 13.91 -7.82
N ASN A 85 5.36 13.54 -7.75
CA ASN A 85 4.23 14.40 -8.08
C ASN A 85 3.38 14.75 -6.84
N ASN A 86 3.83 14.43 -5.63
CA ASN A 86 3.11 14.64 -4.37
C ASN A 86 1.68 14.07 -4.38
N VAL A 87 1.50 12.91 -5.03
CA VAL A 87 0.21 12.18 -5.13
C VAL A 87 0.11 11.04 -4.11
N GLU A 88 1.17 10.78 -3.34
CA GLU A 88 1.00 9.95 -2.15
C GLU A 88 0.03 10.69 -1.21
N GLU A 89 -1.11 10.07 -0.90
CA GLU A 89 -1.79 10.33 0.38
C GLU A 89 -0.71 10.15 1.45
N MET A 90 -0.10 11.25 1.86
CA MET A 90 0.88 11.24 2.91
C MET A 90 0.12 10.85 4.17
N ARG A 91 0.10 9.55 4.47
CA ARG A 91 -0.13 9.11 5.84
C ARG A 91 0.79 9.96 6.70
N HIS A 92 0.18 10.65 7.66
CA HIS A 92 0.91 11.56 8.52
C HIS A 92 2.11 10.80 9.13
N SER A 93 3.28 11.44 9.21
CA SER A 93 4.51 10.78 9.68
C SER A 93 4.39 10.24 11.11
N ASN A 94 3.46 10.79 11.89
CA ASN A 94 3.01 10.24 13.16
C ASN A 94 1.89 9.23 12.93
N ASP A 95 2.19 7.96 13.20
CA ASP A 95 1.26 6.82 13.05
C ASP A 95 -0.03 6.99 13.85
N MET A 96 0.02 7.63 15.03
CA MET A 96 -1.17 7.92 15.83
C MET A 96 -2.14 8.85 15.11
N VAL A 97 -1.60 9.92 14.52
CA VAL A 97 -2.38 10.89 13.76
C VAL A 97 -2.92 10.27 12.48
N ALA A 98 -2.10 9.48 11.77
CA ALA A 98 -2.53 8.77 10.57
C ALA A 98 -3.67 7.79 10.88
N THR A 99 -3.57 7.06 12.01
CA THR A 99 -4.62 6.14 12.46
C THR A 99 -5.90 6.88 12.82
N ALA A 100 -5.81 7.99 13.56
CA ALA A 100 -6.97 8.80 13.90
C ALA A 100 -7.69 9.36 12.67
N MET A 101 -6.94 9.82 11.66
CA MET A 101 -7.51 10.25 10.38
C MET A 101 -8.26 9.13 9.67
N MET A 102 -7.66 7.93 9.62
CA MET A 102 -8.28 6.74 9.01
C MET A 102 -9.56 6.30 9.76
N VAL A 103 -9.55 6.29 11.09
CA VAL A 103 -10.74 5.99 11.91
C VAL A 103 -11.85 6.98 11.63
N ASN A 104 -11.52 8.28 11.58
CA ASN A 104 -12.48 9.34 11.28
C ASN A 104 -13.11 9.17 9.88
N GLU A 105 -12.29 8.82 8.88
CA GLU A 105 -12.76 8.54 7.52
C GLU A 105 -13.69 7.32 7.47
N TRP A 106 -13.31 6.22 8.13
CA TRP A 106 -14.12 4.99 8.17
C TRP A 106 -15.48 5.22 8.84
N ASN A 107 -15.52 6.02 9.90
CA ASN A 107 -16.75 6.35 10.61
C ASN A 107 -17.62 7.34 9.81
N SER A 108 -17.02 8.35 9.16
CA SER A 108 -17.74 9.34 8.35
C SER A 108 -18.42 8.74 7.11
N ASN A 109 -17.86 7.68 6.55
CA ASN A 109 -18.42 6.99 5.38
C ASN A 109 -19.58 6.02 5.71
N GLY A 110 -20.13 6.06 6.92
CA GLY A 110 -21.27 5.23 7.32
C GLY A 110 -20.99 3.72 7.35
N LYS A 111 -19.70 3.32 7.25
CA LYS A 111 -19.30 1.92 7.32
C LYS A 111 -19.28 1.41 8.77
N ASN A 112 -19.23 2.33 9.74
CA ASN A 112 -19.24 2.10 11.19
C ASN A 112 -18.38 0.90 11.60
N ILE A 113 -17.16 0.88 11.04
CA ILE A 113 -16.25 -0.26 11.16
C ILE A 113 -15.59 -0.26 12.54
N VAL A 114 -15.30 0.90 13.12
CA VAL A 114 -14.54 1.01 14.38
C VAL A 114 -15.47 1.21 15.56
N PHE A 115 -15.45 0.30 16.52
CA PHE A 115 -16.28 0.37 17.73
C PHE A 115 -15.46 0.63 19.01
N LEU A 116 -14.13 0.51 18.94
CA LEU A 116 -13.22 0.96 19.99
C LEU A 116 -12.02 1.64 19.34
N PHE A 117 -11.77 2.87 19.72
CA PHE A 117 -10.53 3.56 19.39
C PHE A 117 -10.09 4.37 20.61
N LYS A 118 -8.92 4.03 21.14
CA LYS A 118 -8.27 4.71 22.26
C LYS A 118 -6.87 5.10 21.85
N GLN A 119 -6.56 6.38 21.99
CA GLN A 119 -5.22 6.91 21.76
C GLN A 119 -4.37 6.85 23.04
N LEU A 120 -3.06 6.90 22.87
CA LEU A 120 -2.12 7.04 23.98
C LEU A 120 -2.42 8.32 24.76
N GLY A 121 -2.48 8.22 26.09
CA GLY A 121 -2.81 9.36 26.97
C GLY A 121 -4.31 9.59 27.20
N GLU A 122 -5.19 8.94 26.43
CA GLU A 122 -6.64 9.00 26.68
C GLU A 122 -7.03 8.12 27.87
N VAL A 123 -7.92 8.64 28.72
CA VAL A 123 -8.50 7.88 29.84
C VAL A 123 -9.59 6.96 29.31
N HIS A 124 -9.58 5.70 29.73
CA HIS A 124 -10.60 4.72 29.38
C HIS A 124 -10.99 3.90 30.62
N PRO A 125 -12.24 3.42 30.76
CA PRO A 125 -12.69 2.74 31.98
C PRO A 125 -11.96 1.44 32.31
N ILE A 126 -11.38 0.77 31.30
CA ILE A 126 -10.78 -0.57 31.41
C ILE A 126 -9.30 -0.59 30.99
N LEU A 127 -8.86 0.38 30.20
CA LEU A 127 -7.52 0.37 29.59
C LEU A 127 -6.65 1.43 30.25
N ASP A 128 -5.37 1.13 30.45
CA ASP A 128 -4.45 2.05 31.10
C ASP A 128 -4.20 3.27 30.21
N VAL A 129 -3.80 4.38 30.82
CA VAL A 129 -3.51 5.64 30.09
C VAL A 129 -2.40 5.42 29.04
N GLY A 130 -1.45 4.53 29.31
CA GLY A 130 -0.39 4.14 28.40
C GLY A 130 -0.80 3.21 27.26
N ASP A 131 -2.02 2.66 27.27
CA ASP A 131 -2.47 1.70 26.27
C ASP A 131 -2.97 2.37 25.00
N PHE A 132 -2.67 1.75 23.87
CA PHE A 132 -3.32 2.02 22.59
C PHE A 132 -4.29 0.87 22.28
N ALA A 133 -5.50 1.18 21.81
CA ALA A 133 -6.43 0.15 21.36
C ALA A 133 -7.21 0.58 20.12
N LEU A 134 -7.37 -0.35 19.19
CA LEU A 134 -8.23 -0.22 18.02
C LEU A 134 -8.97 -1.54 17.82
N ALA A 135 -10.30 -1.50 17.86
CA ALA A 135 -11.14 -2.65 17.55
C ALA A 135 -12.19 -2.28 16.52
N PHE A 136 -12.35 -3.16 15.53
CA PHE A 136 -13.19 -2.90 14.39
C PHE A 136 -13.83 -4.17 13.83
N MET A 137 -15.04 -4.03 13.29
CA MET A 137 -15.79 -5.06 12.58
C MET A 137 -16.73 -4.39 11.58
N ASN A 138 -16.86 -4.94 10.38
CA ASN A 138 -17.87 -4.45 9.44
C ASN A 138 -19.25 -5.05 9.73
N ASN A 139 -20.29 -4.51 9.10
CA ASN A 139 -21.67 -4.97 9.28
C ASN A 139 -21.87 -6.47 9.01
N THR A 140 -21.11 -7.06 8.09
CA THR A 140 -21.21 -8.50 7.80
C THR A 140 -20.64 -9.33 8.94
N MET A 141 -19.51 -8.90 9.51
CA MET A 141 -18.92 -9.52 10.69
C MET A 141 -19.85 -9.40 11.90
N GLU A 142 -20.43 -8.22 12.14
CA GLU A 142 -21.38 -8.01 13.24
C GLU A 142 -22.61 -8.91 13.10
N ARG A 143 -23.23 -8.98 11.92
CA ARG A 143 -24.37 -9.88 11.67
C ARG A 143 -24.02 -11.34 11.92
N LYS A 144 -22.84 -11.79 11.48
CA LYS A 144 -22.37 -13.16 11.74
C LYS A 144 -22.13 -13.39 13.22
N PHE A 145 -21.51 -12.44 13.91
CA PHE A 145 -21.26 -12.52 15.34
C PHE A 145 -22.58 -12.66 16.11
N ARG A 146 -23.58 -11.82 15.82
CA ARG A 146 -24.91 -11.91 16.43
C ARG A 146 -25.62 -13.23 16.14
N LYS A 147 -25.49 -13.75 14.91
CA LYS A 147 -26.13 -15.02 14.51
C LYS A 147 -25.47 -16.25 15.14
N PHE A 148 -24.14 -16.24 15.30
CA PHE A 148 -23.35 -17.43 15.65
C PHE A 148 -22.58 -17.27 16.98
N SER A 149 -23.05 -16.41 17.87
CA SER A 149 -22.41 -16.08 19.17
C SER A 149 -22.36 -17.23 20.18
N ARG A 150 -22.90 -18.41 19.84
CA ARG A 150 -22.93 -19.57 20.73
C ARG A 150 -21.54 -20.10 21.07
N VAL A 151 -20.60 -20.02 20.13
CA VAL A 151 -19.20 -20.41 20.34
C VAL A 151 -18.31 -19.31 19.77
N VAL A 152 -17.67 -18.58 20.68
CA VAL A 152 -16.71 -17.52 20.38
C VAL A 152 -15.31 -18.06 20.66
N CYS A 153 -14.45 -18.03 19.65
CA CYS A 153 -13.04 -18.32 19.79
C CYS A 153 -12.25 -17.01 19.76
N ILE A 154 -11.30 -16.85 20.66
CA ILE A 154 -10.43 -15.68 20.73
C ILE A 154 -9.00 -16.19 20.56
N ASP A 155 -8.27 -15.61 19.62
CA ASP A 155 -6.89 -15.99 19.32
C ASP A 155 -5.99 -14.74 19.32
N GLY A 156 -4.94 -14.76 20.12
CA GLY A 156 -4.00 -13.66 20.29
C GLY A 156 -2.65 -13.99 19.68
N THR A 157 -2.09 -13.07 18.90
CA THR A 157 -0.75 -13.21 18.30
C THR A 157 0.35 -12.80 19.27
N HIS A 158 0.46 -13.47 20.42
CA HIS A 158 1.45 -13.10 21.41
C HIS A 158 2.87 -13.42 20.91
N GLY A 159 3.71 -12.38 20.71
CA GLY A 159 5.11 -12.52 20.30
C GLY A 159 5.35 -13.01 18.87
N LEU A 160 4.30 -13.14 18.04
CA LEU A 160 4.39 -13.61 16.66
C LEU A 160 4.54 -12.48 15.64
N THR A 161 4.32 -11.23 16.06
CA THR A 161 4.49 -10.06 15.19
C THR A 161 5.93 -9.53 15.29
N LYS A 162 6.44 -8.99 14.17
CA LYS A 162 7.74 -8.31 14.14
C LYS A 162 7.78 -7.00 14.94
N TYR A 163 6.62 -6.55 15.44
CA TYR A 163 6.44 -5.31 16.17
C TYR A 163 6.36 -5.62 17.66
N LYS A 164 7.49 -5.49 18.37
CA LYS A 164 7.53 -5.71 19.82
C LYS A 164 6.54 -4.77 20.52
N GLY A 165 5.72 -5.32 21.42
CA GLY A 165 4.72 -4.57 22.19
C GLY A 165 3.38 -4.37 21.48
N TRP A 166 3.17 -4.95 20.29
CA TRP A 166 1.89 -4.91 19.59
C TRP A 166 1.26 -6.29 19.55
N GLU A 167 0.02 -6.37 20.03
CA GLU A 167 -0.78 -7.59 20.05
C GLU A 167 -1.98 -7.46 19.10
N LEU A 168 -2.16 -8.45 18.25
CA LEU A 168 -3.38 -8.61 17.47
C LEU A 168 -4.21 -9.73 18.10
N THR A 169 -5.43 -9.41 18.51
CA THR A 169 -6.42 -10.37 19.02
C THR A 169 -7.55 -10.53 18.02
N THR A 170 -7.76 -11.75 17.53
CA THR A 170 -8.83 -12.10 16.59
C THR A 170 -9.98 -12.78 17.29
N VAL A 171 -11.20 -12.29 17.04
CA VAL A 171 -12.45 -12.92 17.50
C VAL A 171 -13.09 -13.66 16.34
N LEU A 172 -13.32 -14.96 16.52
CA LEU A 172 -13.93 -15.85 15.54
C LEU A 172 -15.23 -16.42 16.12
N VAL A 173 -16.23 -16.60 15.25
CA VAL A 173 -17.46 -17.31 15.60
C VAL A 173 -17.61 -18.54 14.74
N LYS A 174 -18.11 -19.61 15.35
CA LYS A 174 -18.31 -20.89 14.68
C LYS A 174 -19.71 -20.94 14.07
N ASP A 175 -19.78 -21.13 12.76
CA ASP A 175 -21.05 -21.26 12.06
C ASP A 175 -21.68 -22.66 12.23
N GLU A 176 -22.85 -22.87 11.63
CA GLU A 176 -23.57 -24.15 11.62
C GLU A 176 -22.77 -25.30 10.97
N SER A 177 -21.87 -24.98 10.04
CA SER A 177 -21.00 -25.97 9.37
C SER A 177 -19.78 -26.37 10.20
N LYS A 178 -19.63 -25.80 11.40
CA LYS A 178 -18.46 -25.94 12.28
C LYS A 178 -17.16 -25.40 11.66
N ALA A 179 -17.24 -24.64 10.58
CA ALA A 179 -16.09 -23.99 9.95
C ALA A 179 -15.86 -22.60 10.59
N GLY A 180 -14.60 -22.30 10.93
CA GLY A 180 -14.23 -20.96 11.37
C GLY A 180 -14.15 -20.02 10.16
N PHE A 181 -14.83 -18.88 10.23
CA PHE A 181 -14.66 -17.82 9.23
C PHE A 181 -13.56 -16.86 9.67
N LEU A 182 -12.43 -16.86 8.96
CA LEU A 182 -11.29 -15.97 9.20
C LEU A 182 -11.44 -14.66 8.41
N TRP A 183 -11.31 -13.52 9.07
CA TRP A 183 -10.80 -12.28 8.46
C TRP A 183 -9.73 -11.73 9.40
N HIS A 184 -8.56 -11.41 8.84
CA HIS A 184 -7.49 -10.76 9.58
C HIS A 184 -7.92 -9.36 10.02
N LEU A 185 -7.88 -9.13 11.33
CA LEU A 185 -7.85 -7.79 11.93
C LEU A 185 -6.49 -7.14 11.70
#